data_AF-A0A3S4IPJ4-F1
#
_entry.id   AF-A0A3S4IPJ4-F1
#
_cell.length_a   1.000
_cell.length_b   1.000
_cell.length_c   1.000
_cell.angle_alpha   90.00
_cell.angle_beta   90.00
_cell.angle_gamma   90.00
#
_symmetry.space_group_name_H-M   'P 1'
#
loop_
_entity.id
_entity.type
_entity.pdbx_description
1 polymer ?
#
loop_
_entity_poly.entity_id
_entity_poly.type
_entity_poly.pdbx_seq_one_letter_code
_entity_poly.pdbx_strand_id
1 'polypeptide(L)'
;MPTWSIKADKAKLTNDRMLYLYGHVEVNALVPDAQLRRITTDNAQINLVTQDVTSNDLVTLYGTTFNSSGLKMRGNLRSKKRRAD
;
A
#
# COMPACT_ATOMS: atom_id res chain seq x y z
N MET A 1 -9.58 -6.65 14.58
CA MET A 1 -10.05 -5.35 14.02
C MET A 1 -9.28 -5.07 12.73
N PRO A 2 -9.91 -4.50 11.70
CA PRO A 2 -9.23 -4.13 10.46
C PRO A 2 -8.27 -2.97 10.72
N THR A 3 -7.04 -3.06 10.19
CA THR A 3 -5.98 -2.06 10.40
C THR A 3 -5.74 -1.17 9.18
N TRP A 4 -6.13 -1.62 7.99
CA TRP A 4 -5.94 -0.94 6.73
C TRP A 4 -7.19 -1.02 5.86
N SER A 5 -7.47 0.03 5.11
CA SER A 5 -8.44 0.08 4.01
C SER A 5 -7.70 0.31 2.71
N ILE A 6 -8.08 -0.42 1.66
CA ILE A 6 -7.46 -0.32 0.34
C ILE A 6 -8.54 -0.09 -0.71
N LYS A 7 -8.33 0.88 -1.59
CA LYS A 7 -9.24 1.24 -2.69
C LYS A 7 -8.46 1.42 -3.98
N ALA A 8 -9.11 1.15 -5.10
CA ALA A 8 -8.63 1.36 -6.46
C ALA A 8 -9.83 1.42 -7.41
N ASP A 9 -9.64 1.93 -8.63
CA ASP A 9 -10.70 1.96 -9.65
C ASP A 9 -11.04 0.55 -10.14
N LYS A 10 -10.00 -0.29 -10.31
CA LYS A 10 -10.13 -1.67 -10.78
C LYS A 10 -9.21 -2.59 -9.99
N ALA A 11 -9.65 -3.83 -9.85
CA ALA A 11 -8.87 -4.88 -9.21
C ALA A 11 -8.96 -6.19 -9.99
N LYS A 12 -7.85 -6.93 -10.04
CA LYS A 12 -7.78 -8.31 -10.56
C LYS A 12 -7.23 -9.21 -9.47
N LEU A 13 -8.01 -10.20 -9.07
CA LEU A 13 -7.59 -11.26 -8.16
C LEU A 13 -7.25 -12.51 -8.95
N THR A 14 -6.12 -13.13 -8.62
CA THR A 14 -5.64 -14.37 -9.25
C THR A 14 -5.70 -15.55 -8.28
N ASN A 15 -5.61 -16.77 -8.81
CA ASN A 15 -5.72 -18.00 -8.01
C ASN A 15 -4.56 -18.21 -7.02
N ASP A 16 -3.38 -17.67 -7.33
CA ASP A 16 -2.21 -17.62 -6.45
C ASP A 16 -2.31 -16.52 -5.37
N ARG A 17 -3.50 -15.92 -5.18
CA ARG A 17 -3.81 -14.93 -4.15
C ARG A 17 -3.02 -13.63 -4.31
N MET A 18 -2.69 -13.29 -5.56
CA MET A 18 -2.17 -11.98 -5.92
C MET A 18 -3.33 -11.06 -6.30
N LEU A 19 -3.36 -9.90 -5.65
CA LEU A 19 -4.32 -8.83 -5.93
C LEU A 19 -3.60 -7.70 -6.65
N TYR A 20 -3.98 -7.47 -7.91
CA TYR A 20 -3.50 -6.36 -8.72
C TYR A 20 -4.51 -5.24 -8.68
N LEU A 21 -4.05 -4.03 -8.37
CA LEU A 21 -4.87 -2.82 -8.22
C LEU A 21 -4.45 -1.80 -9.28
N TYR A 22 -5.42 -1.22 -9.97
CA TYR A 22 -5.19 -0.31 -11.08
C TYR A 22 -6.04 0.95 -10.94
N GLY A 23 -5.39 2.10 -11.10
CA GLY A 23 -6.01 3.42 -11.06
C GLY A 23 -6.29 3.89 -9.63
N HIS A 24 -5.81 5.10 -9.32
CA HIS A 24 -6.08 5.81 -8.06
C HIS A 24 -5.97 4.93 -6.83
N VAL A 25 -4.91 4.13 -6.74
CA VAL A 25 -4.73 3.20 -5.63
C VAL A 25 -4.45 3.99 -4.36
N GLU A 26 -5.27 3.76 -3.34
CA GLU A 26 -5.19 4.42 -2.06
C GLU A 26 -5.23 3.41 -0.91
N VAL A 27 -4.21 3.47 -0.05
CA VAL A 27 -4.12 2.65 1.16
C VAL A 27 -4.19 3.57 2.37
N ASN A 28 -5.16 3.37 3.25
CA ASN A 28 -5.39 4.19 4.44
C ASN A 28 -5.27 3.36 5.72
N ALA A 29 -4.59 3.91 6.73
CA ALA A 29 -4.60 3.35 8.06
C ALA A 29 -5.95 3.61 8.74
N LEU A 30 -6.55 2.57 9.31
CA LEU A 30 -7.81 2.67 10.07
C LEU A 30 -7.57 2.88 11.57
N VAL A 31 -6.35 2.64 12.04
CA VAL A 31 -5.97 2.81 13.45
C VAL A 31 -5.36 4.20 13.67
N PRO A 32 -5.68 4.88 14.79
CA PRO A 32 -5.21 6.25 15.05
C PRO A 32 -3.72 6.34 15.38
N ASP A 33 -3.12 5.28 15.93
CA ASP A 33 -1.71 5.22 16.35
C ASP A 33 -0.72 4.95 15.20
N ALA A 34 -1.22 4.74 13.97
CA ALA A 34 -0.36 4.49 12.82
C ALA A 34 0.42 5.75 12.42
N GLN A 35 1.76 5.67 12.51
CA GLN A 35 2.68 6.72 12.05
C GLN A 35 2.57 6.96 10.54
N LEU A 36 2.28 5.91 9.77
CA LEU A 36 1.92 6.05 8.37
C LEU A 36 0.40 6.10 8.24
N ARG A 37 -0.10 7.14 7.57
CA ARG A 37 -1.53 7.42 7.43
C ARG A 37 -2.09 6.99 6.08
N ARG A 38 -1.39 7.32 4.99
CA ARG A 38 -1.89 7.10 3.63
C ARG A 38 -0.76 6.75 2.66
N ILE A 39 -1.09 5.95 1.65
CA ILE A 39 -0.28 5.73 0.45
C ILE A 39 -1.14 6.06 -0.76
N THR A 40 -0.57 6.73 -1.75
CA THR A 40 -1.18 6.87 -3.09
C THR A 40 -0.20 6.44 -4.16
N THR A 41 -0.70 5.72 -5.16
CA THR A 41 0.05 5.31 -6.36
C THR A 41 -0.93 4.99 -7.48
N ASP A 42 -0.45 4.90 -8.72
CA ASP A 42 -1.31 4.57 -9.85
C ASP A 42 -1.65 3.09 -9.88
N ASN A 43 -0.68 2.20 -9.61
CA ASN A 43 -0.90 0.76 -9.56
C ASN A 43 -0.17 0.12 -8.38
N ALA A 44 -0.72 -0.98 -7.86
CA ALA A 44 -0.07 -1.75 -6.80
C ALA A 44 -0.37 -3.24 -6.94
N GLN A 45 0.51 -4.05 -6.36
CA GLN A 45 0.34 -5.49 -6.25
C GLN A 45 0.38 -5.87 -4.78
N ILE A 46 -0.52 -6.75 -4.38
CA ILE A 46 -0.62 -7.23 -3.00
C ILE A 46 -0.62 -8.75 -3.01
N ASN A 47 0.32 -9.35 -2.30
CA ASN A 47 0.26 -10.76 -1.97
C ASN A 47 -0.62 -10.93 -0.72
N LEU A 48 -1.79 -11.55 -0.85
CA LEU A 48 -2.73 -11.66 0.26
C LEU A 48 -2.29 -12.67 1.33
N VAL A 49 -1.31 -13.53 1.04
CA VAL A 49 -0.73 -14.50 1.99
C VAL A 49 0.33 -13.84 2.85
N THR A 50 1.32 -13.19 2.23
CA THR A 50 2.43 -12.55 2.95
C THR A 50 2.09 -11.14 3.43
N GLN A 51 1.05 -10.54 2.85
CA GLN A 51 0.65 -9.14 3.01
C GLN A 51 1.69 -8.13 2.51
N ASP A 52 2.55 -8.56 1.59
CA ASP A 52 3.47 -7.66 0.89
C ASP A 52 2.71 -6.81 -0.11
N VAL A 53 3.05 -5.52 -0.14
CA VAL A 53 2.56 -4.50 -1.07
C VAL A 53 3.75 -3.97 -1.85
N THR A 54 3.64 -4.03 -3.17
CA THR A 54 4.64 -3.46 -4.07
C THR A 54 3.98 -2.54 -5.08
N SER A 55 4.71 -1.52 -5.49
CA SER A 55 4.38 -0.70 -6.66
C SER A 55 5.66 -0.41 -7.42
N ASN A 56 5.56 -0.41 -8.74
CA ASN A 56 6.64 0.00 -9.64
C ASN A 56 6.48 1.45 -10.13
N ASP A 57 5.38 2.11 -9.77
CA ASP A 57 5.06 3.46 -10.20
C ASP A 57 5.59 4.49 -9.18
N LEU A 58 5.29 5.77 -9.43
CA LEU A 58 5.47 6.80 -8.44
C LEU A 58 4.56 6.50 -7.24
N VAL A 59 5.14 6.57 -6.05
CA VAL A 59 4.42 6.37 -4.80
C VAL A 59 4.61 7.60 -3.94
N THR A 60 3.53 8.06 -3.31
CA THR A 60 3.57 9.06 -2.25
C THR A 60 3.10 8.44 -0.94
N LEU A 61 3.95 8.55 0.07
CA LEU A 61 3.72 8.10 1.45
C LEU A 61 3.41 9.32 2.31
N TYR A 62 2.30 9.25 3.04
CA TYR A 62 1.87 10.27 3.98
C TYR A 62 1.94 9.72 5.40
N GLY A 63 2.82 10.28 6.20
CA GLY A 63 2.97 10.02 7.63
C GLY A 63 2.39 11.13 8.49
N THR A 64 2.39 10.92 9.79
CA THR A 64 2.03 11.92 10.82
C THR A 64 2.99 13.11 10.83
N THR A 65 4.28 12.85 10.60
CA THR A 65 5.36 13.85 10.69
C THR A 65 6.21 13.94 9.43
N PHE A 66 5.88 13.21 8.36
CA PHE A 66 6.65 13.17 7.13
C PHE A 66 5.74 12.93 5.93
N ASN A 67 6.13 13.47 4.77
CA ASN A 67 5.62 13.04 3.48
C ASN A 67 6.82 12.71 2.59
N SER A 68 6.75 11.63 1.82
CA SER A 68 7.85 11.19 0.96
C SER A 68 7.29 10.67 -0.36
N SER A 69 7.95 11.02 -1.47
CA SER A 69 7.65 10.49 -2.79
C SER A 69 8.88 9.83 -3.37
N GLY A 70 8.70 8.70 -4.05
CA GLY A 70 9.78 7.93 -4.65
C GLY A 70 9.29 7.05 -5.79
N LEU A 71 10.20 6.71 -6.71
CA LEU A 71 9.94 5.69 -7.72
C LEU A 71 10.05 4.32 -7.05
N LYS A 72 8.95 3.57 -7.08
CA LYS A 72 8.79 2.24 -6.48
C LYS A 72 8.63 2.22 -4.96
N MET A 73 7.89 1.24 -4.48
CA MET A 73 7.70 0.97 -3.05
C MET A 73 7.67 -0.53 -2.80
N ARG A 74 8.31 -0.96 -1.71
CA ARG A 74 8.09 -2.27 -1.09
C ARG A 74 7.75 -2.09 0.39
N GLY A 75 6.62 -2.66 0.82
CA GLY A 75 6.24 -2.65 2.22
C GLY A 75 5.41 -3.87 2.56
N ASN A 76 5.29 -4.20 3.84
CA ASN A 76 4.49 -5.31 4.31
C ASN A 76 3.42 -4.77 5.27
N LEU A 77 2.15 -5.14 5.09
CA LEU A 77 1.05 -4.60 5.90
C LEU A 77 0.95 -5.23 7.30
N ARG A 78 1.60 -6.39 7.51
CA ARG A 78 1.66 -7.08 8.79
C ARG A 78 2.76 -6.53 9.69
N SER A 79 3.91 -6.17 9.11
CA SER A 79 5.01 -5.53 9.82
C SER A 79 4.89 -4.01 9.68
N LYS A 80 4.85 -3.25 10.80
CA LYS A 80 4.85 -1.77 10.76
C LYS A 80 6.19 -1.16 10.20
N LYS A 81 7.01 -1.89 9.45
CA LYS A 81 8.30 -1.44 8.88
C LYS A 81 8.22 -1.35 7.35
N ARG A 82 8.77 -0.26 6.79
CA ARG A 82 8.90 -0.02 5.35
C ARG A 82 10.29 0.53 5.04
N ARG A 83 10.85 0.19 3.88
CA ARG A 83 12.04 0.80 3.28
C ARG A 83 11.63 1.38 1.93
N ALA A 84 12.06 2.60 1.65
CA ALA A 84 12.10 3.15 0.30
C ALA A 84 13.47 2.81 -0.27
N ASP A 85 13.51 2.28 -1.50
CA ASP A 85 14.73 2.02 -2.27
C ASP A 85 14.91 3.14 -3.30
#